data_AF-A0A0C3C346-F1
#
_entry.id   AF-A0A0C3C346-F1
#
_cell.length_a   1.000
_cell.length_b   1.000
_cell.length_c   1.000
_cell.angle_alpha   90.00
_cell.angle_beta   90.00
_cell.angle_gamma   90.00
#
_symmetry.space_group_name_H-M   'P 1'
#
loop_
_entity.id
_entity.type
_entity.pdbx_description
1 polymer ?
#
loop_
_entity_poly.entity_id
_entity_poly.type
_entity_poly.pdbx_seq_one_letter_code
_entity_poly.pdbx_strand_id
1 'polypeptide(L)'
;MVQCAALAMSLYASQWYWKQPYHTSALTGADWVEELIYGHPERIRSCLGMRVHVFMALLAELHLCGLKDSRHVTVKEKVAIFLY
;
A
#
# COMPACT_ATOMS: atom_id res chain seq x y z
N MET A 1 -12.13 -12.12 22.73
CA MET A 1 -10.73 -11.66 22.85
C MET A 1 -9.70 -12.72 22.47
N VAL A 2 -9.74 -13.94 23.04
CA VAL A 2 -8.75 -15.01 22.75
C VAL A 2 -8.70 -15.41 21.27
N GLN A 3 -9.85 -15.52 20.59
CA GLN A 3 -9.90 -15.83 19.15
C GLN A 3 -9.27 -14.75 18.26
N CYS A 4 -9.44 -13.47 18.59
CA CYS A 4 -8.85 -12.37 17.82
C CYS A 4 -7.33 -12.37 17.93
N ALA A 5 -6.78 -12.62 19.12
CA ALA A 5 -5.34 -12.72 19.32
C ALA A 5 -4.73 -13.90 18.56
N ALA A 6 -5.39 -15.07 18.59
CA ALA A 6 -4.95 -16.24 17.82
C ALA A 6 -4.94 -15.97 16.31
N LEU A 7 -5.98 -15.33 15.78
CA LEU A 7 -6.05 -14.92 14.36
C LEU A 7 -4.96 -13.92 13.99
N ALA A 8 -4.71 -12.92 14.84
CA ALA A 8 -3.65 -11.94 14.60
C ALA A 8 -2.27 -12.60 14.56
N MET A 9 -2.00 -13.54 15.47
CA MET A 9 -0.75 -14.31 15.48
C MET A 9 -0.61 -15.19 14.24
N SER A 10 -1.66 -15.89 13.81
CA SER A 10 -1.60 -16.73 12.60
C SER A 10 -1.38 -15.90 11.34
N LEU A 11 -2.04 -14.74 11.23
CA LEU A 11 -1.85 -13.83 10.10
C LEU A 11 -0.43 -13.26 10.08
N TYR A 12 0.09 -12.84 11.23
CA TYR A 12 1.47 -12.35 11.34
C TYR A 12 2.48 -13.44 10.96
N ALA A 13 2.33 -14.66 11.48
CA ALA A 13 3.22 -15.77 11.18
C ALA A 13 3.14 -16.22 9.71
N SER A 14 1.94 -16.20 9.10
CA SER A 14 1.75 -16.65 7.71
C SER A 14 2.62 -15.91 6.69
N GLN A 15 2.97 -14.65 6.95
CA GLN A 15 3.87 -13.85 6.09
C GLN A 15 5.27 -14.48 5.95
N TRP A 16 5.72 -15.23 6.96
CA TRP A 16 7.03 -15.90 6.98
C TRP A 16 7.00 -17.25 6.26
N TYR A 17 5.83 -17.88 6.17
CA TYR A 17 5.65 -19.16 5.51
C TYR A 17 5.25 -19.02 4.03
N TRP A 18 4.42 -18.01 3.70
CA TRP A 18 3.95 -17.75 2.34
C TRP A 18 4.79 -16.64 1.68
N LYS A 19 5.89 -17.04 1.04
CA LYS A 19 6.79 -16.12 0.34
C LYS A 19 6.10 -15.52 -0.90
N GLN A 20 5.79 -14.24 -0.84
CA GLN A 20 5.31 -13.47 -1.99
C GLN A 20 6.47 -12.71 -2.64
N PRO A 21 6.45 -12.52 -3.97
CA PRO A 21 7.45 -11.68 -4.64
C PRO A 21 7.41 -10.25 -4.07
N TYR A 22 8.59 -9.73 -3.71
CA TYR A 22 8.73 -8.39 -3.11
C TYR A 22 8.84 -7.27 -4.16
N HIS A 23 9.39 -7.61 -5.34
CA HIS A 23 9.48 -6.73 -6.50
C HIS A 23 9.03 -7.49 -7.75
N THR A 24 8.03 -6.96 -8.46
CA THR A 24 7.56 -7.45 -9.77
C THR A 24 8.04 -6.58 -10.93
N SER A 25 8.94 -5.62 -10.67
CA SER A 25 9.57 -4.75 -11.68
C SER A 25 8.59 -3.96 -12.54
N ALA A 26 7.64 -3.27 -11.90
CA ALA A 26 6.75 -2.32 -12.57
C ALA A 26 7.56 -1.20 -13.25
N LEU A 27 7.30 -0.98 -14.54
CA LEU A 27 8.06 -0.03 -15.39
C LEU A 27 7.44 1.38 -15.45
N THR A 28 6.26 1.57 -14.86
CA THR A 28 5.58 2.87 -14.78
C THR A 28 5.27 3.25 -13.33
N GLY A 29 5.10 4.54 -13.05
CA GLY A 29 4.74 5.03 -11.72
C GLY A 29 3.38 4.51 -11.26
N ALA A 30 2.40 4.45 -12.16
CA ALA A 30 1.08 3.87 -11.89
C ALA A 30 1.15 2.37 -11.54
N ASP A 31 1.89 1.58 -12.33
CA ASP A 31 2.06 0.14 -12.04
C ASP A 31 2.81 -0.09 -10.73
N TRP A 32 3.78 0.78 -10.42
CA TRP A 32 4.52 0.72 -9.16
C TRP A 32 3.62 0.98 -7.96
N VAL A 33 2.70 1.94 -8.05
CA VAL A 33 1.71 2.25 -7.00
C VAL A 33 0.76 1.07 -6.79
N GLU A 34 0.29 0.45 -7.87
CA GLU A 34 -0.59 -0.73 -7.77
C GLU A 34 0.18 -1.91 -7.16
N GLU A 35 1.46 -2.08 -7.46
CA GLU A 35 2.32 -3.07 -6.82
C GLU A 35 2.54 -2.77 -5.32
N LEU A 36 2.60 -1.51 -4.90
CA LEU A 36 2.63 -1.15 -3.47
C LEU A 36 1.34 -1.52 -2.75
N ILE A 37 0.19 -1.34 -3.40
CA ILE A 37 -1.12 -1.55 -2.79
C ILE A 37 -1.50 -3.03 -2.75
N TYR A 38 -1.29 -3.75 -3.85
CA TYR A 38 -1.77 -5.12 -4.05
C TYR A 38 -0.66 -6.17 -4.00
N GLY A 39 0.61 -5.76 -4.03
CA GLY A 39 1.75 -6.65 -3.89
C GLY A 39 2.03 -7.03 -2.45
N HIS A 40 3.31 -7.17 -2.13
CA HIS A 40 3.73 -7.62 -0.80
C HIS A 40 3.30 -6.62 0.29
N PRO A 41 2.59 -7.04 1.36
CA PRO A 41 1.99 -6.13 2.35
C PRO A 41 3.02 -5.28 3.12
N GLU A 42 4.23 -5.80 3.30
CA GLU A 42 5.32 -5.04 3.94
C GLU A 42 5.94 -3.99 3.01
N ARG A 43 5.74 -4.09 1.69
CA ARG A 43 6.42 -3.21 0.73
C ARG A 43 5.97 -1.76 0.88
N ILE A 44 4.67 -1.52 1.02
CA ILE A 44 4.16 -0.17 1.24
C ILE A 44 4.66 0.43 2.56
N ARG A 45 4.83 -0.40 3.60
CA ARG A 45 5.43 0.06 4.86
C ARG A 45 6.89 0.43 4.68
N SER A 46 7.65 -0.38 3.94
CA SER A 46 9.06 -0.11 3.66
C SER A 46 9.28 1.11 2.77
N CYS A 47 8.40 1.33 1.78
CA CYS A 47 8.55 2.43 0.81
C CYS A 47 7.93 3.74 1.28
N LEU A 48 6.71 3.71 1.84
CA LEU A 48 5.96 4.92 2.22
C LEU A 48 5.89 5.14 3.74
N GLY A 49 6.51 4.28 4.54
CA GLY A 49 6.50 4.38 6.00
C GLY A 49 5.17 4.03 6.68
N MET A 50 4.16 3.54 5.94
CA MET A 50 2.82 3.29 6.48
C MET A 50 2.15 2.04 5.92
N ARG A 51 1.12 1.53 6.61
CA ARG A 51 0.33 0.38 6.14
C ARG A 51 -0.68 0.81 5.06
N VAL A 52 -1.08 -0.13 4.20
CA VAL A 52 -2.00 0.12 3.07
C VAL A 52 -3.29 0.82 3.46
N HIS A 53 -3.90 0.45 4.59
CA HIS A 53 -5.15 1.07 5.04
C HIS A 53 -4.96 2.53 5.47
N VAL A 54 -3.78 2.89 5.99
CA VAL A 54 -3.45 4.28 6.36
C VAL A 54 -3.27 5.11 5.09
N PHE A 55 -2.58 4.56 4.10
CA PHE A 55 -2.43 5.20 2.80
C PHE A 55 -3.78 5.43 2.11
N MET A 56 -4.68 4.45 2.15
CA MET A 56 -6.05 4.59 1.60
C MET A 56 -6.87 5.64 2.35
N ALA A 57 -6.76 5.72 3.68
CA ALA A 57 -7.42 6.75 4.46
C ALA A 57 -6.90 8.15 4.09
N LEU A 58 -5.58 8.31 3.95
CA LEU A 58 -4.97 9.56 3.49
C LEU A 58 -5.49 9.97 2.10
N LEU A 59 -5.59 9.02 1.16
CA LEU A 59 -6.13 9.29 -0.18
C LEU A 59 -7.60 9.72 -0.16
N ALA A 60 -8.40 9.16 0.75
CA ALA A 60 -9.79 9.56 0.93
C ALA A 60 -9.90 11.01 1.43
N GLU A 61 -9.13 11.37 2.46
CA GLU A 61 -9.08 12.74 2.98
C GLU A 61 -8.61 13.75 1.92
N LEU A 62 -7.57 13.42 1.15
CA LEU A 62 -7.07 14.30 0.09
C LEU A 62 -8.08 14.50 -1.04
N HIS A 63 -8.86 13.46 -1.37
CA HIS A 63 -9.99 13.61 -2.30
C HIS A 63 -11.05 14.56 -1.77
N LEU A 64 -11.37 14.49 -0.47
CA LEU A 64 -12.31 15.42 0.17
C LEU A 64 -11.78 16.86 0.17
N CYS A 65 -10.46 17.05 0.29
CA CYS A 65 -9.82 18.36 0.12
C CYS A 65 -9.78 18.85 -1.34
N GLY A 66 -10.26 18.07 -2.30
CA GLY A 66 -10.36 18.46 -3.71
C GLY A 66 -9.17 18.07 -4.58
N LEU A 67 -8.27 17.20 -4.10
CA LEU A 67 -7.21 16.64 -4.93
C LEU A 67 -7.83 15.72 -6.00
N LYS A 68 -7.44 15.94 -7.25
CA LYS A 68 -7.97 15.21 -8.42
C LYS A 68 -6.84 14.66 -9.28
N ASP A 69 -7.18 13.68 -10.10
CA ASP A 69 -6.28 13.15 -11.11
C ASP A 69 -5.88 14.25 -12.10
N SER A 70 -4.65 14.19 -12.62
CA SER A 70 -4.24 14.98 -13.78
C SER A 70 -4.43 14.17 -15.06
N ARG A 71 -4.10 14.75 -16.21
CA ARG A 71 -4.20 14.08 -17.52
C ARG A 71 -3.41 12.76 -17.59
N HIS A 72 -2.31 12.64 -16.85
CA HIS A 72 -1.41 11.48 -16.96
C HIS A 72 -1.02 10.87 -15.60
N VAL A 73 -1.38 11.49 -14.48
CA VAL A 73 -0.93 11.05 -13.14
C VAL A 73 -2.13 11.00 -12.20
N THR A 74 -2.35 9.83 -11.62
CA THR A 74 -3.45 9.63 -10.66
C THR A 74 -3.13 10.28 -9.31
N VAL A 75 -4.15 10.55 -8.49
CA VAL A 75 -3.97 11.03 -7.11
C VAL A 75 -3.13 10.04 -6.31
N LYS A 76 -3.38 8.73 -6.47
CA LYS A 76 -2.59 7.70 -5.79
C LYS A 76 -1.11 7.82 -6.11
N GLU A 77 -0.79 8.00 -7.39
CA GLU A 77 0.58 8.13 -7.88
C GLU A 77 1.23 9.44 -7.42
N LYS A 78 0.51 10.57 -7.46
CA LYS A 78 1.02 11.85 -6.92
C LYS A 78 1.40 11.72 -5.43
N VAL A 79 0.53 11.12 -4.64
CA VAL A 79 0.73 10.97 -3.20
C VAL A 79 1.83 9.95 -2.91
N ALA A 80 1.89 8.86 -3.66
CA ALA A 80 2.98 7.88 -3.52
C ALA A 80 4.35 8.48 -3.88
N ILE A 81 4.44 9.28 -4.95
CA ILE A 81 5.67 10.01 -5.32
C ILE A 81 6.06 11.02 -4.23
N PHE A 82 5.08 11.72 -3.65
CA PHE A 82 5.35 12.69 -2.58
C PHE A 82 5.87 12.04 -1.29
N LEU A 83 5.43 10.82 -0.99
CA LEU A 83 5.77 10.10 0.24
C LEU A 83 7.06 9.25 0.16
N TYR A 84 7.55 8.99 -1.06
CA TYR A 84 8.76 8.21 -1.32
C TYR A 84 10.02 9.08 -1.22
#